data_AF-A0A835XN61-F1
#
_entry.id   AF-A0A835XN61-F1
#
_cell.length_a   1.000
_cell.length_b   1.000
_cell.length_c   1.000
_cell.angle_alpha   90.00
_cell.angle_beta   90.00
_cell.angle_gamma   90.00
#
_symmetry.space_group_name_H-M   'P 1'
#
loop_
_entity.id
_entity.type
_entity.pdbx_description
1 polymer ?
#
loop_
_entity_poly.entity_id
_entity_poly.type
_entity_poly.pdbx_seq_one_letter_code
_entity_poly.pdbx_strand_id
1 'polypeptide(L)'
;MLVVPELELELDRVGRSAVGAGGLGAGGEACVYCRRVGRGRTMLVVPELELELDRVGRSAKMQEELRQLRQLRDEYDDRIQRLRWSIARGGQQGQQQRGGEGGAVGDEQSRKDAQALLEAAEEQRAKLKSRHSALLRAHHRQFHPVWGQLMKTGHQNSRFAHQLERYACLYTSHVSNIAFVSPEKSFMGRLERLAHEWEYEEAQEDEERRNGAPSFGPGAAVDDIGSTSSTW
;
A
#
# COMPACT_ATOMS: atom_id res chain seq x y z
N MET A 1 25.13 -12.07 6.05
CA MET A 1 25.65 -13.35 5.54
C MET A 1 24.46 -14.17 5.09
N LEU A 2 24.08 -14.02 3.83
CA LEU A 2 23.27 -14.99 3.11
C LEU A 2 24.00 -15.19 1.79
N VAL A 3 24.65 -16.35 1.71
CA VAL A 3 25.36 -16.86 0.55
C VAL A 3 24.32 -17.59 -0.29
N VAL A 4 24.19 -17.22 -1.56
CA VAL A 4 23.65 -18.11 -2.59
C VAL A 4 24.66 -18.08 -3.75
N PRO A 5 25.25 -19.23 -4.11
CA PRO A 5 26.42 -19.34 -4.96
C PRO A 5 26.08 -19.52 -6.46
N GLU A 6 27.09 -19.28 -7.30
CA GLU A 6 27.33 -19.86 -8.63
C GLU A 6 26.19 -19.83 -9.66
N LEU A 7 26.17 -18.74 -10.44
CA LEU A 7 25.70 -18.77 -11.83
C LEU A 7 26.52 -17.79 -12.70
N GLU A 8 27.82 -17.71 -12.44
CA GLU A 8 28.79 -17.13 -13.37
C GLU A 8 29.45 -18.30 -14.10
N LEU A 9 29.00 -18.63 -15.32
CA LEU A 9 29.84 -19.27 -16.37
C LEU A 9 29.16 -19.55 -17.73
N GLU A 10 27.98 -19.00 -18.06
CA GLU A 10 27.32 -19.36 -19.33
C GLU A 10 26.67 -18.22 -20.15
N LEU A 11 27.24 -17.00 -20.14
CA LEU A 11 26.76 -15.91 -21.01
C LEU A 11 27.77 -15.34 -22.01
N ASP A 12 28.95 -15.95 -22.15
CA ASP A 12 30.02 -15.41 -23.00
C ASP A 12 30.06 -15.96 -24.44
N ARG A 13 28.97 -16.58 -24.93
CA ARG A 13 28.95 -17.20 -26.28
C ARG A 13 27.76 -16.88 -27.18
N VAL A 14 26.76 -16.11 -26.75
CA VAL A 14 25.64 -15.77 -27.63
C VAL A 14 25.82 -14.36 -28.21
N GLY A 15 26.46 -14.32 -29.38
CA GLY A 15 25.95 -13.50 -30.48
C GLY A 15 26.37 -12.03 -30.52
N ARG A 16 27.63 -11.78 -30.91
CA ARG A 16 27.89 -10.70 -31.87
C ARG A 16 27.21 -11.07 -33.18
N SER A 17 26.00 -10.58 -33.43
CA SER A 17 25.48 -10.45 -34.81
C SER A 17 24.23 -9.57 -34.86
N ALA A 18 24.15 -8.80 -35.95
CA ALA A 18 22.98 -8.07 -36.44
C ALA A 18 22.58 -6.77 -35.71
N VAL A 19 23.35 -5.70 -35.98
CA VAL A 19 22.78 -4.35 -36.09
C VAL A 19 21.95 -4.31 -37.38
N GLY A 20 20.69 -4.72 -37.28
CA GLY A 20 19.69 -4.62 -38.34
C GLY A 20 18.78 -3.44 -38.09
N ALA A 21 18.80 -2.47 -39.00
CA ALA A 21 17.84 -1.36 -39.04
C ALA A 21 16.42 -1.90 -39.28
N GLY A 22 15.63 -2.05 -38.22
CA GLY A 22 14.22 -2.42 -38.27
C GLY A 22 13.37 -1.29 -37.68
N GLY A 23 12.48 -0.73 -38.50
CA GLY A 23 11.63 0.42 -38.17
C GLY A 23 10.82 0.23 -36.88
N LEU A 24 10.92 1.20 -35.98
CA LEU A 24 10.13 1.29 -34.77
C LEU A 24 8.66 1.53 -35.14
N GLY A 25 7.85 0.47 -35.01
CA GLY A 25 6.40 0.57 -34.99
C GLY A 25 5.96 1.53 -33.88
N ALA A 26 5.31 2.60 -34.28
CA ALA A 26 4.68 3.59 -33.42
C ALA A 26 3.47 2.97 -32.70
N GLY A 27 3.73 2.29 -31.58
CA GLY A 27 2.68 1.73 -30.72
C GLY A 27 3.02 1.73 -29.23
N GLY A 28 4.16 2.29 -28.84
CA GLY A 28 4.51 2.43 -27.43
C GLY A 28 3.78 3.64 -26.85
N GLU A 29 2.78 3.40 -26.00
CA GLU A 29 2.20 4.43 -25.15
C GLU A 29 3.33 5.15 -24.41
N ALA A 30 3.63 6.36 -24.85
CA ALA A 30 4.67 7.18 -24.22
C ALA A 30 4.22 7.49 -22.80
N CYS A 31 5.04 7.14 -21.81
CA CYS A 31 4.84 7.51 -20.41
C CYS A 31 4.45 9.00 -20.32
N VAL A 32 3.22 9.27 -19.89
CA VAL A 32 2.61 10.62 -19.88
C VAL A 32 3.43 11.59 -19.02
N TYR A 33 4.22 11.06 -18.07
CA TYR A 33 4.93 11.82 -17.05
C TYR A 33 6.28 12.40 -17.49
N CYS A 34 7.05 11.70 -18.34
CA CYS A 34 8.37 12.16 -18.77
C CYS A 34 8.32 13.33 -19.79
N ARG A 35 7.14 13.68 -20.30
CA ARG A 35 6.94 14.66 -21.40
C ARG A 35 7.52 16.05 -21.18
N ARG A 36 7.81 16.47 -19.95
CA ARG A 36 8.25 17.86 -19.66
C ARG A 36 9.76 18.10 -19.83
N VAL A 37 10.61 17.07 -19.84
CA VAL A 37 12.08 17.25 -19.84
C VAL A 37 12.74 16.72 -21.12
N GLY A 38 12.07 15.87 -21.89
CA GLY A 38 12.54 15.41 -23.19
C GLY A 38 11.74 14.19 -23.64
N ARG A 39 11.72 13.90 -24.94
CA ARG A 39 10.97 12.76 -25.50
C ARG A 39 11.59 11.38 -25.18
N GLY A 40 12.59 11.32 -24.29
CA GLY A 40 13.32 10.10 -23.93
C GLY A 40 12.70 9.35 -22.76
N ARG A 41 12.91 8.03 -22.70
CA ARG A 41 12.64 7.22 -21.50
C ARG A 41 13.77 7.46 -20.50
N THR A 42 13.42 7.69 -19.24
CA THR A 42 14.36 7.98 -18.16
C THR A 42 14.36 6.84 -17.14
N MET A 43 15.54 6.55 -16.60
CA MET A 43 15.71 5.60 -15.51
C MET A 43 16.58 6.22 -14.43
N LEU A 44 16.20 6.06 -13.16
CA LEU A 44 16.94 6.59 -12.02
C LEU A 44 17.61 5.47 -11.21
N VAL A 45 18.86 5.70 -10.83
CA VAL A 45 19.60 4.83 -9.91
C VAL A 45 19.59 5.48 -8.53
N VAL A 46 19.07 4.76 -7.53
CA VAL A 46 18.93 5.23 -6.14
C VAL A 46 19.63 4.24 -5.21
N PRO A 47 20.93 4.43 -4.90
CA PRO A 47 21.70 3.50 -4.08
C PRO A 47 21.10 3.24 -2.70
N GLU A 48 20.48 4.26 -2.09
CA GLU A 48 19.85 4.19 -0.76
C GLU A 48 18.67 3.23 -0.71
N LEU A 49 18.08 2.88 -1.86
CA LEU A 49 16.93 1.98 -1.98
C LEU A 49 17.23 0.59 -1.40
N GLU A 50 18.44 0.07 -1.57
CA GLU A 50 18.79 -1.27 -1.08
C GLU A 50 18.73 -1.34 0.45
N LEU A 51 19.32 -0.36 1.12
CA LEU A 51 19.27 -0.25 2.59
C LEU A 51 17.85 -0.04 3.10
N GLU A 52 17.03 0.70 2.36
CA GLU A 52 15.64 0.92 2.72
C GLU A 52 14.81 -0.36 2.58
N LEU A 53 14.96 -1.11 1.48
CA LEU A 53 14.26 -2.38 1.26
C LEU A 53 14.60 -3.43 2.31
N ASP A 54 15.89 -3.57 2.68
CA ASP A 54 16.32 -4.48 3.74
C ASP A 54 15.68 -4.12 5.10
N ARG A 55 15.66 -2.83 5.44
CA ARG A 55 15.03 -2.34 6.68
C ARG A 55 13.52 -2.53 6.68
N VAL A 56 12.83 -2.23 5.57
CA VAL A 56 11.40 -2.46 5.41
C VAL A 56 11.06 -3.95 5.56
N GLY A 57 11.86 -4.84 4.97
CA GLY A 57 11.70 -6.28 5.12
C GLY A 57 11.80 -6.74 6.59
N ARG A 58 12.78 -6.22 7.34
CA ARG A 58 12.94 -6.53 8.77
C ARG A 58 11.85 -5.92 9.65
N SER A 59 11.29 -4.78 9.26
CA SER A 59 10.31 -4.02 10.04
C SER A 59 8.86 -4.33 9.68
N ALA A 60 8.61 -5.31 8.79
CA ALA A 60 7.27 -5.63 8.28
C ALA A 60 6.23 -5.88 9.38
N LYS A 61 6.58 -6.63 10.43
CA LYS A 61 5.68 -6.88 11.58
C LYS A 61 5.27 -5.60 12.32
N MET A 62 6.20 -4.64 12.43
CA MET A 62 5.92 -3.36 13.08
C MET A 62 5.08 -2.45 12.18
N GLN A 63 5.25 -2.52 10.86
CA GLN A 63 4.37 -1.83 9.92
C GLN A 63 2.93 -2.39 9.98
N GLU A 64 2.80 -3.71 10.12
CA GLU A 64 1.51 -4.36 10.33
C GLU A 64 0.81 -3.84 11.59
N GLU A 65 1.51 -3.85 12.72
CA GLU A 65 0.96 -3.33 13.98
C GLU A 65 0.59 -1.84 13.88
N LEU A 66 1.40 -1.01 13.19
CA LEU A 66 1.07 0.39 12.94
C LEU A 66 -0.21 0.57 12.12
N ARG A 67 -0.49 -0.33 11.16
CA ARG A 67 -1.72 -0.32 10.37
C ARG A 67 -2.92 -0.68 11.25
N GLN A 68 -2.81 -1.75 12.04
CA GLN A 68 -3.87 -2.20 12.94
C GLN A 68 -4.22 -1.15 14.00
N LEU A 69 -3.20 -0.53 14.62
CA LEU A 69 -3.41 0.54 15.60
C LEU A 69 -4.13 1.74 14.99
N ARG A 70 -3.95 1.99 13.69
CA ARG A 70 -4.67 3.06 13.00
C ARG A 70 -6.11 2.69 12.72
N GLN A 71 -6.36 1.49 12.18
CA GLN A 71 -7.73 1.00 11.95
C GLN A 71 -8.55 1.07 13.25
N LEU A 72 -8.01 0.54 14.35
CA LEU A 72 -8.64 0.63 15.67
C LEU A 72 -8.90 2.08 16.09
N ARG A 73 -7.93 2.99 15.90
CA ARG A 73 -8.12 4.40 16.24
C ARG A 73 -9.27 5.01 15.42
N ASP A 74 -9.34 4.71 14.13
CA ASP A 74 -10.35 5.23 13.23
C ASP A 74 -11.75 4.67 13.60
N GLU A 75 -11.86 3.40 14.00
CA GLU A 75 -13.07 2.81 14.58
C GLU A 75 -13.54 3.52 15.86
N TYR A 76 -12.61 3.84 16.77
CA TYR A 76 -12.91 4.61 17.98
C TYR A 76 -13.31 6.05 17.65
N ASP A 77 -12.69 6.68 16.66
CA ASP A 77 -13.07 8.01 16.18
C ASP A 77 -14.52 8.00 15.66
N ASP A 78 -14.90 7.00 14.85
CA ASP A 78 -16.28 6.84 14.38
C ASP A 78 -17.25 6.55 15.53
N ARG A 79 -16.85 5.74 16.51
CA ARG A 79 -17.66 5.46 17.70
C ARG A 79 -17.91 6.72 18.52
N ILE A 80 -16.87 7.52 18.75
CA ILE A 80 -16.96 8.80 19.47
C ILE A 80 -17.89 9.76 18.70
N GLN A 81 -17.74 9.87 17.39
CA GLN A 81 -18.62 10.72 16.57
C GLN A 81 -20.10 10.30 16.67
N ARG A 82 -20.39 8.99 16.57
CA ARG A 82 -21.75 8.45 16.75
C ARG A 82 -22.33 8.74 18.13
N LEU A 83 -21.55 8.56 19.20
CA LEU A 83 -21.97 8.84 20.57
C LEU A 83 -22.22 10.35 20.80
N ARG A 84 -21.34 11.21 20.30
CA ARG A 84 -21.53 12.67 20.35
C ARG A 84 -22.82 13.08 19.62
N TRP A 85 -23.05 12.51 18.45
CA TRP A 85 -24.26 12.79 17.67
C TRP A 85 -25.53 12.31 18.37
N SER A 86 -25.53 11.11 18.98
CA SER A 86 -26.69 10.60 19.70
C SER A 86 -27.03 11.45 20.92
N ILE A 87 -26.04 11.87 21.70
CA ILE A 87 -26.22 12.76 22.86
C ILE A 87 -26.80 14.11 22.42
N ALA A 88 -26.24 14.72 21.37
CA ALA A 88 -26.70 16.01 20.85
C ALA A 88 -28.15 15.95 20.33
N ARG A 89 -28.51 14.88 19.60
CA ARG A 89 -29.86 14.70 19.05
C ARG A 89 -30.90 14.40 20.13
N GLY A 90 -30.54 13.58 21.12
CA GLY A 90 -31.38 13.32 22.28
C GLY A 90 -31.70 14.60 23.06
N GLY A 91 -30.75 15.55 23.15
CA GLY A 91 -30.93 16.88 23.73
C GLY A 91 -32.03 17.72 23.06
N GLN A 92 -32.12 17.66 21.72
CA GLN A 92 -33.07 18.45 20.93
C GLN A 92 -34.51 17.87 20.97
N GLN A 93 -34.66 16.54 20.94
CA GLN A 93 -35.98 15.90 21.01
C GLN A 93 -36.67 16.11 22.37
N GLY A 94 -35.90 16.12 23.46
CA GLY A 94 -36.41 16.39 24.81
C GLY A 94 -36.89 17.84 25.02
N GLN A 95 -36.45 18.81 24.20
CA GLN A 95 -36.99 20.17 24.23
C GLN A 95 -38.31 20.30 23.44
N GLN A 96 -38.48 19.54 22.36
CA GLN A 96 -39.73 19.54 21.57
C GLN A 96 -40.88 18.76 22.25
N GLN A 97 -40.58 17.74 23.07
CA GLN A 97 -41.58 16.90 23.75
C GLN A 97 -41.93 17.33 25.18
N ARG A 98 -41.59 18.57 25.59
CA ARG A 98 -41.82 19.10 26.95
C ARG A 98 -43.30 19.37 27.31
N GLY A 99 -44.24 18.78 26.58
CA GLY A 99 -45.68 18.80 26.84
C GLY A 99 -46.28 17.49 27.38
N GLY A 100 -45.47 16.44 27.64
CA GLY A 100 -45.94 15.15 28.15
C GLY A 100 -45.24 14.71 29.44
N GLU A 101 -45.98 14.69 30.55
CA GLU A 101 -45.51 14.33 31.88
C GLU A 101 -45.41 12.79 32.01
N GLY A 102 -44.21 12.21 31.90
CA GLY A 102 -44.03 10.77 32.21
C GLY A 102 -42.70 10.10 31.83
N GLY A 103 -41.90 10.63 30.90
CA GLY A 103 -40.70 9.95 30.37
C GLY A 103 -39.33 10.37 30.93
N ALA A 104 -39.26 11.42 31.74
CA ALA A 104 -38.01 12.17 31.97
C ALA A 104 -36.89 11.43 32.72
N VAL A 105 -37.19 10.39 33.51
CA VAL A 105 -36.19 9.71 34.35
C VAL A 105 -35.38 8.67 33.56
N GLY A 106 -35.98 8.00 32.58
CA GLY A 106 -35.28 7.03 31.72
C GLY A 106 -34.30 7.69 30.74
N ASP A 107 -34.66 8.87 30.24
CA ASP A 107 -33.83 9.63 29.30
C ASP A 107 -32.58 10.23 29.95
N GLU A 108 -32.68 10.63 31.22
CA GLU A 108 -31.55 11.20 31.96
C GLU A 108 -30.51 10.14 32.31
N GLN A 109 -30.93 8.95 32.74
CA GLN A 109 -30.01 7.85 33.00
C GLN A 109 -29.32 7.37 31.71
N SER A 110 -30.08 7.21 30.63
CA SER A 110 -29.54 6.81 29.32
C SER A 110 -28.51 7.82 28.77
N ARG A 111 -28.69 9.11 29.06
CA ARG A 111 -27.70 10.15 28.69
C ARG A 111 -26.42 10.05 29.50
N LYS A 112 -26.52 9.84 30.81
CA LYS A 112 -25.34 9.64 31.68
C LYS A 112 -24.56 8.40 31.28
N ASP A 113 -25.26 7.31 30.96
CA ASP A 113 -24.63 6.08 30.48
C ASP A 113 -23.92 6.30 29.13
N ALA A 114 -24.54 7.05 28.20
CA ALA A 114 -23.92 7.42 26.92
C ALA A 114 -22.70 8.34 27.10
N GLN A 115 -22.72 9.26 28.06
CA GLN A 115 -21.58 10.10 28.42
C GLN A 115 -20.42 9.28 29.00
N ALA A 116 -20.71 8.35 29.91
CA ALA A 116 -19.70 7.44 30.46
C ALA A 116 -19.03 6.58 29.38
N LEU A 117 -19.81 6.08 28.42
CA LEU A 117 -19.28 5.35 27.25
C LEU A 117 -18.41 6.22 26.35
N LEU A 118 -18.75 7.51 26.19
CA LEU A 118 -17.95 8.46 25.43
C LEU A 118 -16.61 8.73 26.10
N GLU A 119 -16.60 8.98 27.41
CA GLU A 119 -15.38 9.18 28.18
C GLU A 119 -14.46 7.95 28.10
N ALA A 120 -15.03 6.75 28.27
CA ALA A 120 -14.28 5.50 28.13
C ALA A 120 -13.68 5.34 26.72
N ALA A 121 -14.44 5.66 25.66
CA ALA A 121 -13.96 5.59 24.28
C ALA A 121 -12.83 6.60 24.01
N GLU A 122 -12.93 7.81 24.55
CA GLU A 122 -11.89 8.85 24.43
C GLU A 122 -10.60 8.43 25.15
N GLU A 123 -10.69 7.80 26.32
CA GLU A 123 -9.54 7.28 27.04
C GLU A 123 -8.83 6.17 26.26
N GLN A 124 -9.59 5.22 25.69
CA GLN A 124 -9.02 4.15 24.86
C GLN A 124 -8.35 4.71 23.61
N ARG A 125 -8.99 5.67 22.94
CA ARG A 125 -8.39 6.37 21.79
C ARG A 125 -7.07 7.06 22.17
N ALA A 126 -6.99 7.70 23.34
CA ALA A 126 -5.77 8.34 23.80
C ALA A 126 -4.64 7.33 24.04
N LYS A 127 -4.95 6.15 24.62
CA LYS A 127 -4.01 5.03 24.78
C LYS A 127 -3.51 4.49 23.44
N LEU A 128 -4.40 4.31 22.46
CA LEU A 128 -4.01 3.88 21.11
C LEU A 128 -3.11 4.91 20.43
N LYS A 129 -3.43 6.21 20.56
CA LYS A 129 -2.61 7.29 20.00
C LYS A 129 -1.20 7.32 20.60
N SER A 130 -1.06 7.11 21.90
CA SER A 130 0.26 7.11 22.56
C SER A 130 1.08 5.90 22.12
N ARG A 131 0.47 4.70 22.06
CA ARG A 131 1.11 3.47 21.55
C ARG A 131 1.54 3.63 20.08
N HIS A 132 0.64 4.09 19.21
CA HIS A 132 0.95 4.34 17.79
C HIS A 132 2.12 5.32 17.66
N SER A 133 2.12 6.41 18.42
CA SER A 133 3.21 7.40 18.37
C SER A 133 4.55 6.83 18.85
N ALA A 134 4.54 5.99 19.89
CA ALA A 134 5.75 5.32 20.38
C ALA A 134 6.31 4.32 19.36
N LEU A 135 5.43 3.48 18.80
CA LEU A 135 5.80 2.50 17.79
C LEU A 135 6.29 3.16 16.50
N LEU A 136 5.66 4.25 16.06
CA LEU A 136 6.09 5.01 14.88
C LEU A 136 7.49 5.59 15.07
N ARG A 137 7.80 6.11 16.27
CA ARG A 137 9.15 6.57 16.59
C ARG A 137 10.17 5.44 16.60
N ALA A 138 9.81 4.27 17.14
CA ALA A 138 10.67 3.09 17.11
C ALA A 138 10.94 2.65 15.66
N HIS A 139 9.90 2.63 14.82
CA HIS A 139 10.00 2.37 13.39
C HIS A 139 10.93 3.37 12.68
N HIS A 140 10.75 4.66 12.89
CA HIS A 140 11.59 5.70 12.26
C HIS A 140 13.07 5.57 12.63
N ARG A 141 13.39 5.17 13.87
CA ARG A 141 14.77 4.98 14.33
C ARG A 141 15.50 3.82 13.65
N GLN A 142 14.79 2.89 13.02
CA GLN A 142 15.42 1.81 12.24
C GLN A 142 16.01 2.32 10.91
N PHE A 143 15.56 3.49 10.45
CA PHE A 143 16.04 4.15 9.24
C PHE A 143 17.04 5.25 9.58
N HIS A 144 17.01 6.38 8.85
CA HIS A 144 17.84 7.52 9.19
C HIS A 144 17.38 8.15 10.53
N PRO A 145 18.28 8.42 11.49
CA PRO A 145 17.91 8.87 12.83
C PRO A 145 17.16 10.21 12.85
N VAL A 146 17.41 11.09 11.87
CA VAL A 146 16.80 12.42 11.80
C VAL A 146 15.64 12.46 10.79
N TRP A 147 15.74 11.72 9.68
CA TRP A 147 14.85 11.88 8.53
C TRP A 147 13.87 10.72 8.35
N GLY A 148 14.14 9.55 8.97
CA GLY A 148 13.33 8.36 8.80
C GLY A 148 13.52 7.70 7.43
N GLN A 149 12.42 7.27 6.83
CA GLN A 149 12.37 6.61 5.52
C GLN A 149 12.55 7.63 4.39
N LEU A 150 13.21 7.23 3.31
CA LEU A 150 13.45 8.10 2.16
C LEU A 150 12.20 8.14 1.26
N MET A 151 11.54 7.01 1.06
CA MET A 151 10.37 6.92 0.17
C MET A 151 9.04 7.27 0.85
N LYS A 152 8.98 7.21 2.19
CA LYS A 152 7.75 7.41 2.96
C LYS A 152 7.93 8.43 4.07
N THR A 153 6.93 9.30 4.23
CA THR A 153 6.82 10.22 5.36
C THR A 153 5.60 9.82 6.19
N GLY A 154 5.81 8.95 7.17
CA GLY A 154 4.72 8.33 7.94
C GLY A 154 3.88 7.44 7.05
N HIS A 155 2.65 7.87 6.74
CA HIS A 155 1.75 7.13 5.85
C HIS A 155 1.80 7.57 4.38
N GLN A 156 2.26 8.79 4.13
CA GLN A 156 2.22 9.37 2.79
C GLN A 156 3.55 9.13 2.05
N ASN A 157 3.51 9.20 0.72
CA ASN A 157 4.72 9.22 -0.09
C ASN A 157 5.53 10.49 0.22
N SER A 158 6.86 10.34 0.31
CA SER A 158 7.74 11.50 0.49
C SER A 158 7.76 12.37 -0.76
N ARG A 159 8.27 13.61 -0.64
CA ARG A 159 8.50 14.47 -1.82
C ARG A 159 9.48 13.83 -2.81
N PHE A 160 10.46 13.08 -2.31
CA PHE A 160 11.40 12.34 -3.16
C PHE A 160 10.73 11.19 -3.91
N ALA A 161 9.91 10.37 -3.23
CA ALA A 161 9.13 9.33 -3.88
C ALA A 161 8.20 9.89 -4.94
N HIS A 162 7.58 11.03 -4.66
CA HIS A 162 6.77 11.74 -5.64
C HIS A 162 7.61 12.14 -6.87
N GLN A 163 8.79 12.74 -6.67
CA GLN A 163 9.68 13.06 -7.79
C GLN A 163 10.08 11.82 -8.58
N LEU A 164 10.36 10.70 -7.91
CA LEU A 164 10.71 9.44 -8.54
C LEU A 164 9.59 8.96 -9.46
N GLU A 165 8.36 8.90 -8.95
CA GLU A 165 7.16 8.52 -9.70
C GLU A 165 6.90 9.43 -10.89
N ARG A 166 7.20 10.73 -10.76
CA ARG A 166 7.02 11.71 -11.82
C ARG A 166 8.07 11.63 -12.93
N TYR A 167 9.32 11.42 -12.58
CA TYR A 167 10.44 11.68 -13.49
C TYR A 167 11.15 10.42 -13.97
N ALA A 168 10.96 9.27 -13.32
CA ALA A 168 11.61 8.02 -13.68
C ALA A 168 10.58 7.02 -14.23
N CYS A 169 10.78 6.54 -15.46
CA CYS A 169 10.00 5.42 -15.98
C CYS A 169 10.38 4.10 -15.27
N LEU A 170 11.65 3.98 -14.87
CA LEU A 170 12.19 2.86 -14.11
C LEU A 170 13.13 3.38 -13.02
N TYR A 171 13.20 2.68 -11.90
CA TYR A 171 14.19 2.96 -10.87
C TYR A 171 14.76 1.68 -10.27
N THR A 172 16.01 1.73 -9.83
CA THR A 172 16.71 0.58 -9.23
C THR A 172 17.82 1.04 -8.30
N SER A 173 18.36 0.14 -7.46
CA SER A 173 19.52 0.47 -6.61
C SER A 173 20.83 0.56 -7.39
N HIS A 174 21.05 -0.36 -8.34
CA HIS A 174 22.26 -0.45 -9.14
C HIS A 174 21.96 -0.73 -10.61
N VAL A 175 22.79 -0.21 -11.51
CA VAL A 175 22.66 -0.44 -12.96
C VAL A 175 22.81 -1.93 -13.30
N SER A 176 23.64 -2.66 -12.55
CA SER A 176 23.83 -4.11 -12.70
C SER A 176 22.52 -4.90 -12.56
N ASN A 177 21.53 -4.37 -11.85
CA ASN A 177 20.24 -5.04 -11.68
C ASN A 177 19.50 -5.27 -13.01
N ILE A 178 19.76 -4.44 -14.03
CA ILE A 178 19.17 -4.59 -15.36
C ILE A 178 19.78 -5.79 -16.10
N ALA A 179 21.02 -6.15 -15.81
CA ALA A 179 21.69 -7.27 -16.47
C ALA A 179 21.04 -8.62 -16.15
N PHE A 180 20.31 -8.73 -15.04
CA PHE A 180 19.54 -9.93 -14.66
C PHE A 180 18.18 -10.00 -15.36
N VAL A 181 17.85 -9.03 -16.20
CA VAL A 181 16.56 -8.96 -16.89
C VAL A 181 16.79 -9.20 -18.39
N SER A 182 15.88 -9.97 -19.02
CA SER A 182 15.91 -10.16 -20.48
C SER A 182 15.87 -8.80 -21.20
N PRO A 183 16.74 -8.56 -22.19
CA PRO A 183 16.73 -7.34 -23.01
C PRO A 183 15.39 -7.07 -23.71
N GLU A 184 14.58 -8.10 -23.92
CA GLU A 184 13.28 -8.00 -24.60
C GLU A 184 12.11 -7.75 -23.63
N LYS A 185 12.37 -7.69 -22.32
CA LYS A 185 11.31 -7.54 -21.32
C LYS A 185 10.63 -6.18 -21.42
N SER A 186 9.31 -6.19 -21.60
CA SER A 186 8.47 -5.01 -21.43
C SER A 186 8.17 -4.77 -19.94
N PHE A 187 8.46 -3.56 -19.46
CA PHE A 187 8.11 -3.15 -18.10
C PHE A 187 6.79 -2.39 -18.12
N MET A 188 5.83 -2.87 -17.32
CA MET A 188 4.54 -2.21 -17.11
C MET A 188 4.46 -1.65 -15.69
N GLY A 189 3.93 -0.43 -15.58
CA GLY A 189 3.58 0.15 -14.28
C GLY A 189 2.43 -0.63 -13.63
N ARG A 190 2.35 -0.58 -12.30
CA ARG A 190 1.15 -1.03 -11.59
C ARG A 190 -0.01 -0.08 -11.90
N LEU A 191 -1.22 -0.61 -11.92
CA LEU A 191 -2.43 0.20 -12.04
C LEU A 191 -2.49 1.17 -10.85
N GLU A 192 -2.57 2.47 -11.14
CA GLU A 192 -2.87 3.48 -10.12
C GLU A 192 -4.30 3.25 -9.64
N ARG A 193 -4.47 3.04 -8.34
CA ARG A 193 -5.77 2.80 -7.74
C ARG A 193 -6.31 4.06 -7.08
N LEU A 194 -7.61 4.28 -7.23
CA LEU A 194 -8.33 5.38 -6.60
C LEU A 194 -8.81 4.98 -5.19
N ALA A 195 -9.14 5.97 -4.36
CA ALA A 195 -9.48 5.75 -2.96
C ALA A 195 -10.68 4.79 -2.75
N HIS A 196 -11.68 4.83 -3.64
CA HIS A 196 -12.87 3.99 -3.56
C HIS A 196 -12.65 2.56 -4.07
N GLU A 197 -11.57 2.31 -4.82
CA GLU A 197 -11.25 0.96 -5.31
C GLU A 197 -10.61 0.11 -4.21
N TRP A 198 -10.10 0.74 -3.16
CA TRP A 198 -9.45 0.06 -2.04
C TRP A 198 -10.43 -0.77 -1.19
N GLU A 199 -11.70 -0.37 -1.13
CA GLU A 199 -12.73 -1.03 -0.32
C GLU A 199 -13.16 -2.39 -0.89
N TYR A 200 -13.02 -2.60 -2.21
CA TYR A 200 -13.46 -3.83 -2.89
C TYR A 200 -12.52 -5.01 -2.66
N GLU A 201 -11.21 -4.77 -2.51
CA GLU A 201 -10.23 -5.86 -2.35
C GLU A 201 -10.13 -6.38 -0.92
N GLU A 202 -10.27 -5.54 0.13
CA GLU A 202 -10.29 -6.06 1.51
C GLU A 202 -11.41 -7.09 1.68
N ALA A 203 -12.57 -6.86 1.04
CA ALA A 203 -13.67 -7.81 0.98
C ALA A 203 -13.32 -9.09 0.22
N GLN A 204 -12.58 -9.00 -0.90
CA GLN A 204 -12.16 -10.16 -1.68
C GLN A 204 -11.04 -10.97 -1.02
N GLU A 205 -10.01 -10.32 -0.45
CA GLU A 205 -8.91 -10.97 0.26
C GLU A 205 -9.41 -11.68 1.54
N ASP A 206 -10.36 -11.09 2.25
CA ASP A 206 -10.98 -11.73 3.42
C ASP A 206 -11.89 -12.89 3.03
N GLU A 207 -12.58 -12.80 1.89
CA GLU A 207 -13.36 -13.90 1.32
C GLU A 207 -12.46 -15.03 0.80
N GLU A 208 -11.33 -14.72 0.14
CA GLU A 208 -10.31 -15.68 -0.30
C GLU A 208 -9.60 -16.34 0.90
N ARG A 209 -9.27 -15.59 1.95
CA ARG A 209 -8.74 -16.13 3.22
C ARG A 209 -9.76 -17.03 3.93
N ARG A 210 -11.04 -16.67 3.91
CA ARG A 210 -12.12 -17.49 4.50
C ARG A 210 -12.39 -18.75 3.67
N ASN A 211 -12.22 -18.68 2.36
CA ASN A 211 -12.52 -19.77 1.43
C ASN A 211 -11.29 -20.64 1.08
N GLY A 212 -10.09 -20.29 1.55
CA GLY A 212 -8.88 -21.11 1.44
C GLY A 212 -8.39 -21.34 0.01
N ALA A 213 -8.78 -20.52 -0.96
CA ALA A 213 -8.38 -20.66 -2.36
C ALA A 213 -7.22 -19.70 -2.69
N PRO A 214 -6.07 -20.17 -3.18
CA PRO A 214 -5.06 -19.28 -3.71
C PRO A 214 -5.55 -18.70 -5.05
N SER A 215 -5.69 -17.39 -5.13
CA SER A 215 -5.95 -16.68 -6.39
C SER A 215 -4.72 -16.80 -7.30
N PHE A 216 -4.85 -17.58 -8.38
CA PHE A 216 -3.91 -17.55 -9.49
C PHE A 216 -4.02 -16.18 -10.16
N GLY A 217 -2.94 -15.38 -10.09
CA GLY A 217 -2.82 -14.14 -10.85
C GLY A 217 -2.84 -14.37 -12.37
N PRO A 218 -3.13 -13.35 -13.19
CA PRO A 218 -3.30 -13.51 -14.63
C PRO A 218 -1.93 -13.75 -15.27
N GLY A 219 -1.62 -15.01 -15.55
CA GLY A 219 -0.36 -15.42 -16.15
C GLY A 219 -0.28 -16.93 -16.36
N ALA A 220 -1.33 -17.53 -16.93
CA ALA A 220 -1.30 -18.93 -17.38
C ALA A 220 -2.15 -19.11 -18.64
N ALA A 221 -1.62 -18.63 -19.76
CA ALA A 221 -1.83 -19.15 -21.11
C ALA A 221 -0.53 -18.73 -21.84
N VAL A 222 0.26 -19.56 -22.51
CA VAL A 222 0.05 -20.70 -23.42
C VAL A 222 1.42 -21.43 -23.45
N ASP A 223 1.61 -22.75 -23.55
CA ASP A 223 1.47 -23.58 -24.75
C ASP A 223 1.84 -25.05 -24.47
N ASP A 224 1.60 -25.88 -25.50
CA ASP A 224 2.07 -27.23 -25.82
C ASP A 224 1.15 -28.40 -25.48
N ILE A 225 0.33 -28.85 -26.44
CA ILE A 225 0.68 -29.68 -27.62
C ILE A 225 1.29 -31.02 -27.16
N GLY A 226 0.43 -32.03 -27.13
CA GLY A 226 0.80 -33.40 -26.80
C GLY A 226 -0.27 -34.41 -27.20
N SER A 227 -0.31 -34.73 -28.50
CA SER A 227 -0.58 -36.07 -29.02
C SER A 227 -1.93 -36.75 -28.71
N THR A 228 -2.82 -36.77 -29.70
CA THR A 228 -3.44 -38.05 -30.12
C THR A 228 -3.48 -38.16 -31.64
N SER A 229 -2.98 -39.30 -32.11
CA SER A 229 -2.82 -39.78 -33.47
C SER A 229 -4.12 -40.04 -34.24
N SER A 230 -3.95 -40.28 -35.54
CA SER A 230 -4.85 -40.92 -36.52
C SER A 230 -5.77 -39.92 -37.24
N THR A 231 -5.78 -39.80 -38.57
CA THR A 231 -5.91 -40.89 -39.55
C THR A 231 -5.53 -40.39 -40.97
N TRP A 232 -4.80 -41.24 -41.71
CA TRP A 232 -4.42 -41.20 -43.14
C TRP A 232 -3.39 -40.17 -43.60
#